data_AF-A0A6G3WZ98-F1
#
_entry.id   AF-A0A6G3WZ98-F1
#
_cell.length_a   1.000
_cell.length_b   1.000
_cell.length_c   1.000
_cell.angle_alpha   90.00
_cell.angle_beta   90.00
_cell.angle_gamma   90.00
#
_symmetry.space_group_name_H-M   'P 1'
#
loop_
_entity.id
_entity.type
_entity.pdbx_description
1 polymer ?
#
loop_
_entity_poly.entity_id
_entity_poly.type
_entity_poly.pdbx_seq_one_letter_code
_entity_poly.pdbx_strand_id
1 'polypeptide(L)' 'TGEGKTLVGTLPAYLNALSGKGVHLITVNDYLAERDSEMMGRVHKFLGLTIGCIVANMTPAQRREQYACDITYGTNNE' A
#
# COMPACT_ATOMS: atom_id res chain seq x y z
N THR A 1 1.45 9.82 16.72
CA THR A 1 0.23 10.30 17.42
C THR A 1 -0.88 9.29 17.26
N GLY A 2 -1.78 9.16 18.24
CA GLY A 2 -2.78 8.08 18.36
C GLY A 2 -4.08 8.27 17.57
N GLU A 3 -4.20 9.31 16.74
CA GLU A 3 -5.42 9.68 16.00
C GLU A 3 -5.85 8.68 14.89
N GLY A 4 -5.25 7.49 14.83
CA GLY A 4 -5.66 6.47 13.86
C GLY A 4 -5.34 6.79 12.40
N LYS A 5 -4.26 7.53 12.11
CA LYS A 5 -3.86 7.92 10.74
C LYS A 5 -3.85 6.75 9.75
N THR A 6 -3.33 5.59 10.16
CA THR A 6 -3.29 4.38 9.34
C THR A 6 -4.69 3.89 8.96
N LEU A 7 -5.64 3.89 9.90
CA LEU A 7 -7.04 3.53 9.64
C LEU A 7 -7.72 4.57 8.75
N VAL A 8 -7.54 5.86 9.05
CA VAL A 8 -8.13 6.95 8.25
C VAL A 8 -7.64 6.90 6.80
N GLY A 9 -6.38 6.52 6.56
CA GLY A 9 -5.82 6.37 5.22
C GLY A 9 -6.51 5.32 4.35
N THR A 10 -7.19 4.33 4.95
CA THR A 10 -7.86 3.26 4.19
C THR A 10 -9.01 3.76 3.31
N LEU A 11 -9.76 4.77 3.79
CA LEU A 11 -10.94 5.32 3.11
C LEU A 11 -10.58 6.05 1.80
N PRO A 12 -9.68 7.06 1.79
CA PRO A 12 -9.28 7.71 0.55
C PRO A 12 -8.50 6.75 -0.36
N ALA A 13 -7.72 5.81 0.20
CA ALA A 13 -7.00 4.83 -0.62
C ALA A 13 -7.97 3.94 -1.39
N TYR A 14 -9.02 3.42 -0.75
CA TYR A 14 -10.04 2.63 -1.41
C TYR A 14 -10.73 3.42 -2.53
N LEU A 15 -11.23 4.63 -2.21
CA LEU A 15 -11.95 5.46 -3.18
C LEU A 15 -11.12 5.74 -4.44
N ASN A 16 -9.85 6.11 -4.26
CA ASN A 16 -8.99 6.44 -5.40
C ASN A 16 -8.57 5.20 -6.20
N ALA A 17 -8.40 4.06 -5.53
CA ALA A 17 -8.05 2.80 -6.18
C ALA A 17 -9.12 2.31 -7.16
N LEU A 18 -10.40 2.64 -6.93
CA LEU A 18 -11.50 2.32 -7.86
C LEU A 18 -11.35 2.95 -9.25
N SER A 19 -10.48 3.96 -9.40
CA SER A 19 -10.18 4.54 -10.72
C SER A 19 -9.28 3.66 -11.59
N GLY A 20 -8.68 2.60 -11.04
CA GLY A 20 -7.76 1.70 -11.75
C GLY A 20 -6.39 2.33 -12.08
N LYS A 21 -6.05 3.48 -11.47
CA LYS A 21 -4.78 4.20 -11.72
C LYS A 21 -3.68 3.89 -10.69
N GLY A 22 -3.98 3.02 -9.71
CA GLY A 22 -3.11 2.75 -8.57
C GLY A 22 -3.13 3.88 -7.52
N VAL A 23 -2.83 3.53 -6.27
CA VAL A 23 -2.64 4.46 -5.16
C VAL A 23 -1.34 4.14 -4.45
N HIS A 24 -0.51 5.14 -4.17
CA HIS A 24 0.75 4.96 -3.44
C HIS A 24 0.60 5.44 -2.00
N LEU A 25 0.80 4.54 -1.03
CA LEU A 25 0.83 4.85 0.40
C LEU A 25 2.27 4.85 0.89
N ILE A 26 2.80 6.05 1.09
CA ILE A 26 4.19 6.28 1.47
C ILE A 26 4.33 6.29 3.00
N THR A 27 5.16 5.39 3.51
CA THR A 27 5.58 5.34 4.91
C THR A 27 7.02 5.81 5.04
N VAL A 28 7.52 5.91 6.28
CA VAL A 28 8.88 6.39 6.55
C VAL A 28 9.95 5.28 6.58
N ASN A 29 9.55 4.00 6.55
CA ASN A 29 10.46 2.86 6.50
C ASN A 29 9.74 1.58 6.05
N ASP A 30 10.52 0.60 5.59
CA ASP A 30 10.04 -0.68 5.08
C ASP A 30 9.18 -1.42 6.10
N TYR A 31 9.58 -1.44 7.37
CA TYR A 31 8.81 -2.08 8.44
C TYR A 31 7.37 -1.55 8.53
N LEU A 32 7.18 -0.23 8.44
CA LEU A 32 5.85 0.38 8.48
C LEU A 32 5.08 0.11 7.18
N ALA A 33 5.76 0.09 6.03
CA ALA A 33 5.12 -0.28 4.76
C ALA A 33 4.58 -1.71 4.82
N GLU A 34 5.41 -2.67 5.23
CA GLU A 34 5.03 -4.08 5.36
C GLU A 34 3.88 -4.24 6.36
N ARG A 35 4.05 -3.76 7.59
CA ARG A 35 3.03 -3.88 8.65
C ARG A 35 1.69 -3.29 8.24
N ASP A 36 1.68 -2.09 7.67
CA ASP A 36 0.43 -1.41 7.31
C ASP A 36 -0.22 -2.08 6.08
N SER A 37 0.57 -2.56 5.11
CA SER A 37 0.08 -3.34 3.97
C SER A 37 -0.56 -4.68 4.39
N GLU A 38 -0.03 -5.34 5.42
CA GLU A 38 -0.58 -6.58 5.95
C GLU A 38 -1.81 -6.37 6.83
N MET A 39 -1.81 -5.31 7.65
CA MET A 39 -2.89 -5.05 8.60
C MET A 39 -4.08 -4.39 7.91
N MET A 40 -3.87 -3.27 7.23
CA MET A 40 -4.93 -2.53 6.53
C MET A 40 -5.29 -3.16 5.20
N GLY A 41 -4.34 -3.80 4.53
CA GLY A 41 -4.62 -4.49 3.27
C GLY A 41 -5.66 -5.60 3.42
N ARG A 42 -5.95 -6.11 4.63
CA ARG A 42 -7.09 -7.02 4.86
C ARG A 42 -8.42 -6.38 4.51
N VAL A 43 -8.60 -5.09 4.83
CA VAL A 43 -9.83 -4.34 4.53
C VAL A 43 -9.99 -4.20 3.02
N HIS A 44 -8.93 -3.76 2.33
CA HIS A 44 -8.94 -3.57 0.89
C HIS A 44 -9.09 -4.89 0.11
N LYS A 45 -8.38 -5.95 0.53
CA LYS A 45 -8.51 -7.30 -0.04
C LYS A 45 -9.91 -7.86 0.14
N PHE A 46 -10.52 -7.66 1.31
CA PHE A 46 -11.91 -8.04 1.55
C PHE A 46 -12.88 -7.34 0.58
N LEU A 47 -12.58 -6.08 0.20
CA LEU A 47 -13.34 -5.30 -0.77
C LEU A 47 -12.94 -5.56 -2.23
N GLY A 48 -12.09 -6.57 -2.50
CA GLY A 48 -11.72 -7.02 -3.84
C GLY A 48 -10.54 -6.29 -4.47
N LEU A 49 -9.83 -5.42 -3.74
CA LEU A 49 -8.62 -4.76 -4.24
C LEU A 49 -7.35 -5.59 -3.97
N THR A 50 -6.38 -5.46 -4.86
CA THR A 50 -5.03 -6.02 -4.73
C THR A 50 -4.11 -5.03 -4.02
N ILE A 51 -3.19 -5.57 -3.21
CA ILE A 51 -2.26 -4.80 -2.38
C ILE A 51 -0.84 -5.23 -2.68
N GLY A 52 0.00 -4.27 -3.06
CA GLY A 52 1.45 -4.44 -3.20
C GLY A 52 2.21 -3.76 -2.06
N CYS A 53 3.42 -4.23 -1.80
CA CYS A 53 4.36 -3.60 -0.85
C CYS A 53 5.76 -3.65 -1.44
N ILE A 54 6.43 -2.49 -1.49
CA ILE A 54 7.80 -2.36 -1.98
C ILE A 54 8.73 -2.16 -0.79
N VAL A 55 9.76 -3.01 -0.73
CA VAL A 55 10.84 -2.94 0.26
C VAL A 55 12.19 -3.08 -0.42
N ALA A 56 13.25 -2.86 0.35
CA ALA A 56 14.62 -3.01 -0.11
C ALA A 56 14.88 -4.41 -0.71
N ASN A 57 15.83 -4.49 -1.65
CA ASN A 57 16.30 -5.72 -2.30
C ASN A 57 15.28 -6.45 -3.21
N MET A 58 14.17 -5.82 -3.58
CA MET A 58 13.30 -6.34 -4.65
C MET A 58 13.90 -6.13 -6.04
N THR A 59 13.85 -7.16 -6.88
CA THR A 59 14.23 -7.05 -8.30
C THR A 59 13.26 -6.15 -9.09
N PRO A 60 13.68 -5.60 -10.24
CA PRO A 60 12.78 -4.82 -11.10
C PRO A 60 11.55 -5.57 -11.60
N ALA A 61 11.61 -6.91 -11.69
CA ALA A 61 10.45 -7.73 -12.04
C ALA A 61 9.45 -7.76 -10.88
N GLN A 62 9.90 -8.05 -9.65
CA GLN A 62 9.06 -8.04 -8.45
C GLN A 62 8.43 -6.67 -8.21
N ARG A 63 9.20 -5.57 -8.34
CA ARG A 63 8.65 -4.21 -8.19
C ARG A 63 7.52 -3.92 -9.18
N ARG A 64 7.65 -4.36 -10.44
CA ARG A 64 6.59 -4.18 -11.44
C ARG A 64 5.30 -4.89 -11.05
N GLU A 65 5.39 -6.06 -10.44
CA GLU A 65 4.21 -6.77 -9.92
C GLU A 65 3.57 -6.01 -8.75
N GLN A 66 4.37 -5.43 -7.85
CA GLN A 66 3.85 -4.63 -6.73
C GLN A 66 3.16 -3.34 -7.21
N TYR A 67 3.76 -2.61 -8.17
CA TYR A 67 3.14 -1.41 -8.74
C TYR A 67 1.90 -1.71 -9.59
N ALA A 68 1.69 -2.96 -10.03
CA ALA A 68 0.50 -3.36 -10.76
C ALA A 68 -0.71 -3.59 -9.84
N CYS A 69 -0.53 -3.57 -8.51
CA CYS A 69 -1.63 -3.65 -7.57
C CYS A 69 -2.44 -2.34 -7.50
N ASP A 70 -3.68 -2.43 -7.04
CA ASP A 70 -4.59 -1.28 -6.90
C ASP A 70 -4.08 -0.27 -5.86
N ILE A 71 -3.42 -0.77 -4.80
CA ILE A 71 -2.76 0.06 -3.78
C ILE A 71 -1.37 -0.52 -3.50
N THR A 72 -0.37 0.35 -3.50
CA THR A 72 1.05 0.01 -3.29
C THR A 72 1.59 0.76 -2.08
N TYR A 73 2.08 0.01 -1.09
CA TYR A 73 2.81 0.55 0.05
C TYR A 73 4.30 0.63 -0.28
N GLY A 74 4.98 1.63 0.23
CA GLY A 74 6.43 1.78 0.07
C GLY A 74 6.97 2.93 0.89
N THR A 75 8.27 3.19 0.77
CA THR A 75 8.90 4.35 1.41
C THR A 75 9.11 5.48 0.41
N ASN A 76 9.50 6.65 0.90
CA ASN A 76 9.77 7.81 0.04
C ASN A 76 11.08 7.70 -0.76
N ASN A 77 11.98 6.80 -0.36
CA ASN A 77 13.25 6.57 -1.03
C ASN A 77 13.13 5.54 -2.17
N GLU A 78 11.98 4.87 -2.26
CA GLU A 78 11.67 3.83 -3.24
C GLU A 78 10.79 4.35 -4.38
#